data_AF-A0A150LF55-F1
#
_entry.id   AF-A0A150LF55-F1
#
_cell.length_a   1.000
_cell.length_b   1.000
_cell.length_c   1.000
_cell.angle_alpha   90.00
_cell.angle_beta   90.00
_cell.angle_gamma   90.00
#
_symmetry.space_group_name_H-M   'P 1'
#
loop_
_entity.id
_entity.type
_entity.pdbx_description
1 polymer ?
#
loop_
_entity_poly.entity_id
_entity_poly.type
_entity_poly.pdbx_seq_one_letter_code
_entity_poly.pdbx_strand_id
1 'polypeptide(L)'
;MGMQKANVSMVEMKGYHDESFKSPLTIEERENGEVEASVLGKNVSSHDLEKKHEKLKEIHAFNFFSSLGKTIANIISSLTEKVIQLISSFI
;
A
#
# COMPACT_ATOMS: atom_id res chain seq x y z
N MET A 1 12.66 -8.42 -8.13
CA MET A 1 14.12 -8.31 -8.31
C MET A 1 14.78 -7.27 -7.41
N GLY A 2 14.24 -6.06 -7.22
CA GLY A 2 14.87 -5.04 -6.37
C GLY A 2 15.04 -5.44 -4.89
N MET A 3 13.97 -5.90 -4.24
CA MET A 3 14.02 -6.31 -2.81
C MET A 3 14.92 -7.52 -2.58
N GLN A 4 14.91 -8.52 -3.48
CA GLN A 4 15.83 -9.67 -3.40
C GLN A 4 17.29 -9.25 -3.57
N LYS A 5 17.59 -8.36 -4.52
CA LYS A 5 18.93 -7.84 -4.72
C LYS A 5 19.40 -7.01 -3.52
N ALA A 6 18.53 -6.19 -2.93
CA ALA A 6 18.82 -5.44 -1.71
C ALA A 6 19.05 -6.36 -0.50
N ASN A 7 18.29 -7.46 -0.38
CA ASN A 7 18.48 -8.47 0.66
C ASN A 7 19.88 -9.09 0.57
N VAL A 8 20.25 -9.55 -0.63
CA VAL A 8 21.57 -10.14 -0.90
C VAL A 8 22.68 -9.12 -0.62
N SER A 9 22.55 -7.89 -1.13
CA SER A 9 23.57 -6.85 -0.88
C SER A 9 23.70 -6.46 0.59
N MET A 10 22.61 -6.47 1.39
CA MET A 10 22.70 -6.21 2.84
C MET A 10 23.45 -7.33 3.58
N VAL A 11 23.25 -8.58 3.17
CA VAL A 11 23.99 -9.73 3.72
C VAL A 11 25.47 -9.63 3.32
N GLU A 12 25.76 -9.35 2.05
CA GLU A 12 27.13 -9.18 1.53
C GLU A 12 27.90 -8.04 2.21
N MET A 13 27.23 -6.90 2.47
CA MET A 13 27.85 -5.74 3.14
C MET A 13 28.22 -6.00 4.62
N LYS A 14 27.64 -7.01 5.27
CA LYS A 14 27.91 -7.31 6.70
C LYS A 14 29.16 -8.18 6.91
N GLY A 15 29.63 -8.89 5.87
CA GLY A 15 30.92 -9.58 5.88
C GLY A 15 31.06 -10.85 6.72
N TYR A 16 30.08 -11.22 7.57
CA TYR A 16 30.12 -12.44 8.39
C TYR A 16 28.72 -13.09 8.52
N HIS A 17 28.65 -14.43 8.37
CA HIS A 17 27.44 -15.22 8.65
C HIS A 17 27.40 -15.55 10.14
N ASP A 18 26.87 -14.64 10.94
CA ASP A 18 26.45 -14.96 12.30
C ASP A 18 25.11 -15.71 12.22
N GLU A 19 24.99 -16.89 12.83
CA GLU A 19 23.73 -17.66 12.88
C GLU A 19 22.60 -16.88 13.57
N SER A 20 22.93 -15.85 14.36
CA SER A 20 21.97 -14.93 14.95
C SER A 20 21.47 -13.84 13.98
N PHE A 21 22.12 -13.66 12.82
CA PHE A 21 21.74 -12.64 11.85
C PHE A 21 20.51 -13.09 11.05
N LYS A 22 19.35 -12.60 11.47
CA LYS A 22 18.11 -12.78 10.71
C LYS A 22 18.13 -11.86 9.50
N SER A 23 18.17 -12.47 8.31
CA SER A 23 18.01 -11.78 7.04
C SER A 23 16.78 -10.87 7.06
N PRO A 24 16.84 -9.65 6.49
CA PRO A 24 15.68 -8.76 6.35
C PRO A 24 14.47 -9.40 5.66
N LEU A 25 14.71 -10.43 4.85
CA LEU A 25 13.69 -11.30 4.29
C LEU A 25 14.14 -12.77 4.40
N THR A 26 13.34 -13.58 5.08
CA THR A 26 13.48 -15.05 5.16
C THR A 26 12.21 -15.71 4.64
N ILE A 27 12.32 -16.82 3.92
CA ILE A 27 11.19 -17.62 3.45
C ILE A 27 11.43 -19.06 3.91
N GLU A 28 10.46 -19.65 4.60
CA GLU A 28 10.49 -21.01 5.11
C GLU A 28 9.24 -21.76 4.64
N GLU A 29 9.43 -22.98 4.18
CA GLU A 29 8.34 -23.88 3.77
C GLU A 29 8.11 -24.89 4.90
N ARG A 30 6.88 -24.93 5.43
CA ARG A 30 6.51 -25.86 6.50
C ARG A 30 6.10 -27.22 5.94
N GLU A 31 6.18 -28.26 6.76
CA GLU A 31 5.85 -29.66 6.38
C GLU A 31 4.40 -29.84 5.87
N ASN A 32 3.49 -28.92 6.22
CA ASN A 32 2.11 -28.90 5.76
C ASN A 32 1.91 -28.19 4.39
N GLY A 33 2.99 -27.74 3.75
CA GLY A 33 2.96 -26.97 2.50
C GLY A 33 2.63 -25.49 2.67
N GLU A 34 2.55 -24.97 3.90
CA GLU A 34 2.40 -23.54 4.14
C GLU A 34 3.74 -22.81 4.03
N VAL A 35 3.73 -21.71 3.28
CA VAL A 35 4.89 -20.80 3.16
C VAL A 35 4.78 -19.72 4.23
N GLU A 36 5.75 -19.67 5.12
CA GLU A 36 5.94 -18.54 6.05
C GLU A 36 7.08 -17.66 5.58
N ALA A 37 6.85 -16.34 5.57
CA ALA A 37 7.90 -15.37 5.32
C ALA A 37 8.17 -14.57 6.59
N SER A 38 9.41 -14.20 6.85
CA SER A 38 9.77 -13.25 7.89
C SER A 38 10.35 -12.00 7.26
N VAL A 39 9.77 -10.84 7.54
CA VAL A 39 10.26 -9.54 7.07
C VAL A 39 10.78 -8.78 8.29
N LEU A 40 12.08 -8.48 8.30
CA LEU A 40 12.78 -7.81 9.40
C LEU A 40 12.55 -8.52 10.76
N GLY A 41 12.58 -9.86 10.75
CA GLY A 41 12.36 -10.69 11.93
C GLY A 41 10.89 -10.82 12.37
N LYS A 42 9.94 -10.25 11.63
CA LYS A 42 8.49 -10.44 11.86
C LYS A 42 7.93 -11.46 10.90
N ASN A 43 7.35 -12.52 11.45
CA ASN A 43 6.64 -13.54 10.68
C ASN A 43 5.38 -12.94 10.03
N VAL A 44 5.15 -13.31 8.78
CA VAL A 44 4.07 -12.89 7.93
C VAL A 44 3.55 -14.13 7.23
N SER A 45 2.28 -14.45 7.45
CA SER A 45 1.62 -15.57 6.78
C SER A 45 1.00 -15.14 5.45
N SER A 46 0.67 -16.10 4.59
CA SER A 46 -0.10 -15.86 3.36
C SER A 46 -1.41 -15.11 3.62
N HIS A 47 -2.10 -15.43 4.72
CA HIS A 47 -3.34 -14.74 5.13
C HIS A 47 -3.10 -13.27 5.49
N ASP A 48 -1.98 -12.97 6.16
CA ASP A 48 -1.63 -11.59 6.51
C ASP A 48 -1.27 -10.76 5.27
N LEU A 49 -0.63 -11.39 4.28
CA LEU A 49 -0.32 -10.77 3.00
C LEU A 49 -1.58 -10.48 2.19
N GLU A 50 -2.53 -11.42 2.14
CA GLU A 50 -3.82 -11.26 1.46
C GLU A 50 -4.63 -10.10 2.06
N LYS A 51 -4.75 -10.04 3.40
CA LYS A 51 -5.41 -8.93 4.09
C LYS A 51 -4.76 -7.57 3.80
N LYS A 52 -3.43 -7.52 3.79
CA LYS A 52 -2.70 -6.28 3.47
C LYS A 52 -2.96 -5.86 2.02
N HIS A 53 -2.98 -6.80 1.09
CA HIS A 53 -3.28 -6.54 -0.31
C HIS A 53 -4.72 -6.04 -0.50
N GLU A 54 -5.69 -6.63 0.19
CA GLU A 54 -7.08 -6.17 0.18
C GLU A 54 -7.21 -4.76 0.74
N LYS A 55 -6.56 -4.45 1.87
CA LYS A 55 -6.53 -3.10 2.43
C LYS A 55 -5.92 -2.08 1.48
N LEU A 56 -4.87 -2.45 0.73
CA LEU A 56 -4.30 -1.57 -0.30
C LEU A 56 -5.30 -1.31 -1.43
N LYS A 57 -6.01 -2.35 -1.91
CA LYS A 57 -7.08 -2.18 -2.91
C LYS A 57 -8.17 -1.23 -2.42
N GLU A 58 -8.59 -1.37 -1.16
CA GLU A 58 -9.58 -0.50 -0.54
C GLU A 58 -9.12 0.97 -0.53
N ILE A 59 -7.89 1.24 -0.07
CA ILE A 59 -7.32 2.60 -0.06
C ILE A 59 -7.26 3.19 -1.47
N HIS A 60 -6.84 2.39 -2.45
CA HIS A 60 -6.79 2.82 -3.85
C HIS A 60 -8.18 3.12 -4.40
N ALA A 61 -9.16 2.24 -4.15
CA ALA A 61 -10.54 2.44 -4.57
C ALA A 61 -11.14 3.69 -3.92
N PHE A 62 -10.96 3.87 -2.61
CA PHE A 62 -11.41 5.06 -1.88
C PHE A 62 -10.81 6.35 -2.48
N ASN A 63 -9.50 6.38 -2.75
CA ASN A 63 -8.85 7.54 -3.36
C ASN A 63 -9.39 7.83 -4.77
N PHE A 64 -9.65 6.78 -5.57
CA PHE A 64 -10.25 6.93 -6.89
C PHE A 64 -11.68 7.50 -6.81
N PHE A 65 -12.55 6.91 -5.99
CA PHE A 65 -13.93 7.39 -5.85
C PHE A 65 -13.99 8.77 -5.18
N SER A 66 -13.11 9.07 -4.22
CA SER A 66 -13.01 10.39 -3.61
C SER A 66 -12.57 11.44 -4.61
N SER A 67 -11.58 11.14 -5.45
CA SER A 67 -11.14 12.00 -6.56
C SER A 67 -12.30 12.30 -7.51
N LEU A 68 -13.03 11.26 -7.94
CA LEU A 68 -14.20 11.42 -8.81
C LEU A 68 -15.30 12.25 -8.15
N GLY A 69 -15.61 11.97 -6.88
CA GLY A 69 -16.59 12.72 -6.10
C GLY A 69 -16.21 14.19 -5.93
N LYS A 70 -14.93 14.50 -5.68
CA LYS A 70 -14.43 15.88 -5.62
C LYS A 70 -14.63 16.60 -6.95
N THR A 71 -14.34 15.95 -8.07
CA THR A 71 -14.55 16.54 -9.41
C THR A 71 -16.03 16.87 -9.63
N ILE A 72 -16.93 15.92 -9.32
CA ILE A 72 -18.38 16.14 -9.46
C ILE A 72 -18.86 17.28 -8.54
N ALA A 73 -18.42 17.26 -7.28
CA ALA A 73 -18.77 18.29 -6.31
C ALA A 73 -18.31 19.68 -6.78
N ASN A 74 -17.10 19.81 -7.32
CA ASN A 74 -16.60 21.06 -7.85
C ASN A 74 -17.46 21.59 -9.02
N ILE A 75 -17.89 20.71 -9.93
CA ILE A 75 -18.79 21.09 -11.04
C ILE A 75 -20.12 21.63 -10.49
N ILE A 76 -20.71 20.93 -9.52
CA ILE A 76 -22.00 21.34 -8.91
C ILE A 76 -21.83 22.66 -8.16
N SER A 77 -20.76 22.82 -7.39
CA SER A 77 -20.46 24.06 -6.67
C SER A 77 -20.30 25.23 -7.65
N SER A 78 -19.50 25.07 -8.71
CA SER A 78 -19.32 26.12 -9.72
C SER A 78 -20.61 26.49 -10.45
N LEU A 79 -21.48 25.51 -10.75
CA LEU A 79 -22.81 25.78 -11.32
C LEU A 79 -23.68 26.59 -10.34
N THR A 80 -23.69 26.18 -9.07
CA THR A 80 -24.46 26.84 -8.01
C THR A 80 -23.98 28.27 -7.80
N GLU A 81 -22.68 28.50 -7.73
CA GLU A 81 -22.07 29.84 -7.63
C GLU A 81 -22.49 30.73 -8.80
N LYS A 82 -22.48 30.23 -10.04
CA LYS A 82 -22.93 30.97 -11.22
C LYS A 82 -24.42 31.34 -11.15
N VAL A 83 -25.27 30.43 -10.68
CA VAL A 83 -26.70 30.70 -10.51
C VAL A 83 -26.93 31.78 -9.46
N ILE A 84 -26.25 31.70 -8.32
CA ILE A 84 -26.31 32.72 -7.26
C ILE A 84 -25.84 34.06 -7.80
N GLN A 85 -24.72 34.11 -8.53
CA GLN A 85 -24.21 35.35 -9.13
C GLN A 85 -25.20 35.97 -10.12
N LEU A 86 -25.88 35.17 -10.94
CA LEU A 86 -26.90 35.67 -11.86
C LEU A 86 -28.06 36.29 -11.10
N ILE A 87 -28.62 35.60 -10.10
CA ILE A 87 -29.74 36.11 -9.31
C ILE A 87 -29.34 37.41 -8.59
N SER A 88 -28.17 37.44 -7.96
CA SER A 88 -27.64 38.63 -7.29
C SER A 88 -27.37 39.80 -8.24
N SER A 89 -27.21 39.56 -9.54
CA SER A 89 -27.04 40.62 -10.55
C SER A 89 -28.36 41.26 -10.99
N PHE A 90 -29.52 40.65 -10.67
CA PHE A 90 -30.84 41.14 -11.07
C PHE A 90 -31.61 41.85 -9.93
N ILE A 91 -31.06 41.83 -8.71
CA ILE A 91 -31.56 42.54 -7.52
C ILE A 91 -30.63 43.73 -7.25
#